data_AF-A0A957JND1-F1
#
_entry.id   AF-A0A957JND1-F1
#
_cell.length_a   1.000
_cell.length_b   1.000
_cell.length_c   1.000
_cell.angle_alpha   90.00
_cell.angle_beta   90.00
_cell.angle_gamma   90.00
#
_symmetry.space_group_name_H-M   'P 1'
#
loop_
_entity.id
_entity.type
_entity.pdbx_description
1 polymer ?
#
loop_
_entity_poly.entity_id
_entity_poly.type
_entity_poly.pdbx_seq_one_letter_code
_entity_poly.pdbx_strand_id
1 'polypeptide(L)'
;MSKFEEICQAYSQARRTFNEYEETCRDFARELVFGMVDYLEWPQDQEITYIPLGEEFDPSNRFYALAGAMRMGDESFWHFGVELAVHDQGRSHLRSFVLSFFIKKVGEHFIVKLGKNGREIRIPEGARGQLDPFYEAVFLQIKNFFAKDYVKALTDSEREFGFITLL
;
A
#
# COMPACT_ATOMS: atom_id res chain seq x y z
N MET A 1 -16.71 33.70 24.95
CA MET A 1 -15.88 32.59 24.46
C MET A 1 -14.55 32.64 25.17
N SER A 2 -14.13 31.56 25.81
CA SER A 2 -12.88 31.44 26.59
C SER A 2 -11.70 31.01 25.72
N LYS A 3 -10.47 31.18 26.22
CA LYS A 3 -9.26 30.67 25.54
C LYS A 3 -9.27 29.16 25.35
N PHE A 4 -9.87 28.41 26.27
CA PHE A 4 -10.07 26.97 26.10
C PHE A 4 -11.04 26.66 24.95
N GLU A 5 -12.16 27.39 24.86
CA GLU A 5 -13.14 27.20 23.78
C GLU A 5 -12.55 27.54 22.40
N GLU A 6 -11.73 28.59 22.30
CA GLU A 6 -10.99 28.92 21.08
C GLU A 6 -10.07 27.76 20.64
N ILE A 7 -9.35 27.13 21.58
CA ILE A 7 -8.48 25.96 21.30
C ILE A 7 -9.32 24.76 20.85
N CYS A 8 -10.42 24.45 21.55
CA CYS A 8 -11.31 23.35 21.18
C CYS A 8 -11.91 23.53 19.77
N GLN A 9 -12.27 24.76 19.41
CA GLN A 9 -12.77 25.08 18.07
C GLN A 9 -11.68 24.88 17.01
N ALA A 10 -10.45 25.35 17.26
CA ALA A 10 -9.32 25.15 16.35
C ALA A 10 -8.98 23.66 16.17
N TYR A 11 -9.01 22.88 17.25
CA TYR A 11 -8.78 21.44 17.21
C TYR A 11 -9.88 20.71 16.41
N SER A 12 -11.15 21.06 16.63
CA SER A 12 -12.27 20.48 15.89
C SER A 12 -12.13 20.70 14.37
N GLN A 13 -11.76 21.91 13.97
CA GLN A 13 -11.49 22.23 12.57
C GLN A 13 -10.31 21.43 12.01
N ALA A 14 -9.19 21.36 12.76
CA ALA A 14 -8.03 20.58 12.36
C ALA A 14 -8.37 19.09 12.20
N ARG A 15 -9.16 18.53 13.12
CA ARG A 15 -9.59 17.13 13.06
C ARG A 15 -10.47 16.85 11.84
N ARG A 16 -11.37 17.77 11.51
CA ARG A 16 -12.20 17.65 10.30
C ARG A 16 -11.35 17.63 9.03
N THR A 17 -10.44 18.58 8.89
CA THR A 17 -9.52 18.65 7.73
C THR A 17 -8.62 17.41 7.65
N PHE A 18 -8.17 16.89 8.79
CA PHE A 18 -7.40 15.64 8.83
C PHE A 18 -8.22 14.43 8.34
N ASN A 19 -9.47 14.31 8.77
CA ASN A 19 -10.36 13.23 8.32
C ASN A 19 -10.63 13.31 6.80
N GLU A 20 -10.84 14.52 6.26
CA GLU A 20 -11.01 14.75 4.82
C GLU A 20 -9.74 14.36 4.03
N TYR A 21 -8.56 14.67 4.57
CA TYR A 21 -7.27 14.26 3.99
C TYR A 21 -7.08 12.73 4.01
N GLU A 22 -7.40 12.08 5.13
CA GLU A 22 -7.34 10.62 5.27
C GLU A 22 -8.26 9.94 4.25
N GLU A 23 -9.50 10.40 4.13
CA GLU A 23 -10.46 9.88 3.15
C GLU A 23 -9.94 10.04 1.72
N THR A 24 -9.41 11.21 1.38
CA THR A 24 -8.82 11.47 0.05
C THR A 24 -7.67 10.51 -0.27
N CYS A 25 -6.78 10.25 0.69
CA CYS A 25 -5.68 9.31 0.51
C CYS A 25 -6.20 7.87 0.38
N ARG A 26 -7.19 7.50 1.19
CA ARG A 26 -7.79 6.16 1.17
C ARG A 26 -8.48 5.86 -0.16
N ASP A 27 -9.20 6.83 -0.71
CA ASP A 27 -9.84 6.68 -2.01
C ASP A 27 -8.81 6.50 -3.13
N PHE A 28 -7.74 7.29 -3.11
CA PHE A 28 -6.63 7.12 -4.04
C PHE A 28 -5.92 5.76 -3.88
N ALA A 29 -5.67 5.28 -2.66
CA ALA A 29 -5.10 3.96 -2.46
C ALA A 29 -6.00 2.83 -2.99
N ARG A 30 -7.33 2.97 -2.86
CA ARG A 30 -8.27 2.01 -3.44
C ARG A 30 -8.18 2.02 -4.96
N GLU A 31 -8.18 3.19 -5.60
CA GLU A 31 -8.01 3.35 -7.05
C GLU A 31 -6.68 2.74 -7.53
N LEU A 32 -5.59 3.01 -6.81
CA LEU A 32 -4.25 2.49 -7.09
C LEU A 32 -4.21 0.96 -7.07
N VAL A 33 -4.79 0.34 -6.04
CA VAL A 33 -4.78 -1.13 -5.89
C VAL A 33 -5.67 -1.78 -6.94
N PHE A 34 -6.88 -1.25 -7.17
CA PHE A 34 -7.77 -1.79 -8.19
C PHE A 34 -7.20 -1.65 -9.60
N GLY A 35 -6.63 -0.49 -9.94
CA GLY A 35 -5.98 -0.31 -11.24
C GLY A 35 -4.76 -1.21 -11.41
N MET A 36 -3.99 -1.46 -10.34
CA MET A 36 -2.88 -2.41 -10.39
C MET A 36 -3.36 -3.84 -10.64
N VAL A 37 -4.36 -4.30 -9.90
CA VAL A 37 -4.91 -5.66 -10.03
C VAL A 37 -5.50 -5.88 -11.43
N ASP A 38 -6.21 -4.88 -11.96
CA ASP A 38 -6.75 -4.89 -13.31
C ASP A 38 -5.64 -4.93 -14.36
N TYR A 39 -4.63 -4.05 -14.24
CA TYR A 39 -3.48 -3.99 -15.15
C TYR A 39 -2.67 -5.30 -15.17
N LEU A 40 -2.50 -5.93 -14.01
CA LEU A 40 -1.79 -7.20 -13.86
C LEU A 40 -2.63 -8.41 -14.29
N GLU A 41 -3.90 -8.20 -14.65
CA GLU A 41 -4.88 -9.24 -14.94
C GLU A 41 -4.95 -10.28 -13.81
N TRP A 42 -4.92 -9.81 -12.57
CA TRP A 42 -4.89 -10.71 -11.41
C TRP A 42 -6.19 -11.56 -11.36
N PRO A 43 -6.10 -12.86 -11.03
CA PRO A 43 -7.28 -13.73 -11.00
C PRO A 43 -8.39 -13.19 -10.10
N GLN A 44 -9.58 -13.03 -10.65
CA GLN A 44 -10.74 -12.42 -9.97
C GLN A 44 -11.36 -13.34 -8.90
N ASP A 45 -11.03 -14.63 -8.93
CA ASP A 45 -11.42 -15.62 -7.92
C ASP A 45 -10.50 -15.59 -6.68
N GLN A 46 -9.41 -14.81 -6.72
CA GLN A 46 -8.56 -14.58 -5.56
C GLN A 46 -8.97 -13.30 -4.83
N GLU A 47 -9.15 -13.43 -3.51
CA GLU A 47 -9.45 -12.28 -2.66
C GLU A 47 -8.21 -11.40 -2.46
N ILE A 48 -8.37 -10.09 -2.63
CA ILE A 48 -7.36 -9.11 -2.26
C ILE A 48 -7.48 -8.85 -0.75
N THR A 49 -6.43 -9.19 -0.01
CA THR A 49 -6.37 -8.93 1.43
C THR A 49 -5.43 -7.77 1.72
N TYR A 50 -5.85 -6.88 2.62
CA TYR A 50 -5.03 -5.77 3.09
C TYR A 50 -4.44 -6.09 4.46
N ILE A 51 -3.17 -5.75 4.66
CA ILE A 51 -2.45 -5.99 5.91
C ILE A 51 -1.91 -4.65 6.43
N PRO A 52 -2.13 -4.30 7.71
CA PRO A 52 -1.52 -3.12 8.28
C PRO A 52 -0.01 -3.32 8.37
N LEU A 53 0.73 -2.35 7.82
CA LEU A 53 2.18 -2.29 8.04
C LEU A 53 2.39 -1.54 9.37
N GLY A 54 3.22 -2.06 10.25
CA GLY A 54 3.50 -1.50 11.58
C GLY A 54 4.89 -1.91 12.05
N GLU A 55 5.21 -1.71 13.34
CA GLU A 55 6.51 -2.12 13.89
C GLU A 55 6.73 -3.64 13.79
N GLU A 56 5.65 -4.42 13.95
CA GLU A 56 5.65 -5.86 13.69
C GLU A 56 4.64 -6.20 12.60
N PHE A 57 5.13 -6.88 11.56
CA PHE A 57 4.29 -7.48 10.54
C PHE A 57 3.59 -8.71 11.14
N ASP A 58 2.26 -8.62 11.31
CA ASP A 58 1.42 -9.72 11.77
C ASP A 58 0.49 -10.20 10.63
N PRO A 59 0.81 -11.32 9.96
CA PRO A 59 0.01 -11.86 8.86
C PRO A 59 -1.35 -12.43 9.30
N SER A 60 -1.62 -12.52 10.61
CA SER A 60 -2.95 -12.86 11.12
C SER A 60 -3.90 -11.65 11.15
N ASN A 61 -3.36 -10.42 11.10
CA ASN A 61 -4.12 -9.19 11.16
C ASN A 61 -4.61 -8.76 9.75
N ARG A 62 -5.48 -9.58 9.17
CA ARG A 62 -5.98 -9.45 7.80
C ARG A 62 -7.27 -8.62 7.75
N PHE A 63 -7.34 -7.68 6.81
CA PHE A 63 -8.53 -6.88 6.56
C PHE A 63 -8.99 -7.01 5.12
N TYR A 64 -10.29 -7.17 4.92
CA TYR A 64 -10.92 -7.12 3.59
C TYR A 64 -11.22 -5.68 3.14
N ALA A 65 -11.02 -4.70 4.02
CA ALA A 65 -11.21 -3.29 3.74
C ALA A 65 -9.95 -2.49 4.04
N LEU A 66 -9.49 -1.72 3.05
CA LEU A 66 -8.32 -0.84 3.16
C LEU A 66 -8.41 0.11 4.37
N ALA A 67 -9.61 0.57 4.73
CA ALA A 67 -9.84 1.45 5.88
C ALA A 67 -9.34 0.86 7.21
N GLY A 68 -9.33 -0.47 7.38
CA GLY A 68 -8.83 -1.13 8.58
C GLY A 68 -7.31 -1.35 8.59
N ALA A 69 -6.71 -1.46 7.40
CA ALA A 69 -5.29 -1.75 7.23
C ALA A 69 -4.41 -0.49 7.10
N MET A 70 -4.95 0.60 6.56
CA MET A 70 -4.18 1.82 6.29
C MET A 70 -3.83 2.56 7.60
N ARG A 71 -2.54 2.83 7.80
CA ARG A 71 -2.01 3.49 9.00
C ARG A 71 -1.12 4.66 8.62
N MET A 72 -1.12 5.74 9.40
CA MET A 72 -0.16 6.82 9.20
C MET A 72 1.09 6.54 10.02
N GLY A 73 2.24 6.53 9.37
CA GLY A 73 3.54 6.31 10.00
C GLY A 73 4.29 7.60 10.29
N ASP A 74 5.46 7.46 10.90
CA ASP A 74 6.28 8.57 11.40
C ASP A 74 6.74 9.56 10.31
N GLU A 75 6.85 9.11 9.06
CA GLU A 75 7.27 9.93 7.92
C GLU A 75 6.11 10.67 7.22
N SER A 76 4.94 10.76 7.86
CA SER A 76 3.72 11.37 7.29
C SER A 76 3.22 10.69 6.00
N PHE A 77 3.55 9.41 5.83
CA PHE A 77 2.96 8.55 4.81
C PHE A 77 1.90 7.66 5.43
N TRP A 78 0.82 7.47 4.70
CA TRP A 78 -0.07 6.35 4.93
C TRP A 78 0.53 5.08 4.34
N HIS A 79 0.54 4.00 5.09
CA HIS A 79 1.11 2.73 4.67
C HIS A 79 0.13 1.57 4.86
N PHE A 80 0.18 0.63 3.94
CA PHE A 80 -0.62 -0.58 3.92
C PHE A 80 0.03 -1.64 3.04
N GLY A 81 -0.20 -2.90 3.37
CA GLY A 81 0.22 -4.06 2.62
C GLY A 81 -0.93 -4.59 1.77
N VAL A 82 -0.62 -5.12 0.59
CA VAL A 82 -1.56 -5.85 -0.26
C VAL A 82 -1.04 -7.28 -0.40
N GLU A 83 -1.76 -8.24 0.18
CA GLU A 83 -1.47 -9.67 0.02
C GLU A 83 -2.03 -10.15 -1.32
N LEU A 84 -1.15 -10.80 -2.09
CA LEU A 84 -1.44 -11.42 -3.37
C LEU A 84 -0.91 -12.87 -3.34
N ALA A 85 -1.48 -13.74 -4.17
CA ALA A 85 -1.09 -15.16 -4.23
C ALA A 85 -0.74 -15.64 -5.64
N VAL A 86 0.44 -16.25 -5.80
CA VAL A 86 0.86 -16.91 -7.04
C VAL A 86 0.77 -18.43 -6.91
N HIS A 87 0.57 -19.11 -8.04
CA HIS A 87 0.62 -20.56 -8.10
C HIS A 87 1.80 -21.03 -8.98
N ASP A 88 2.32 -22.21 -8.66
CA ASP A 88 3.20 -22.93 -9.58
C ASP A 88 2.36 -23.54 -10.71
N GLN A 89 2.90 -23.60 -11.93
CA GLN A 89 2.18 -24.15 -13.07
C GLN A 89 1.93 -25.65 -12.83
N GLY A 90 0.67 -26.02 -12.64
CA GLY A 90 0.26 -27.42 -12.43
C GLY A 90 0.20 -27.88 -10.96
N ARG A 91 0.36 -26.97 -9.97
CA ARG A 91 0.13 -27.29 -8.55
C ARG A 91 -0.98 -26.43 -7.97
N SER A 92 -1.74 -26.99 -7.02
CA SER A 92 -2.80 -26.31 -6.28
C SER A 92 -2.31 -25.45 -5.11
N HIS A 93 -0.99 -25.40 -4.86
CA HIS A 93 -0.44 -24.65 -3.75
C HIS A 93 -0.23 -23.19 -4.12
N LEU A 94 -1.01 -22.32 -3.50
CA LEU A 94 -0.82 -20.88 -3.53
C LEU A 94 0.35 -20.49 -2.62
N ARG A 95 1.13 -19.52 -3.10
CA ARG A 95 2.18 -18.83 -2.34
C ARG A 95 1.79 -17.37 -2.24
N SER A 96 1.49 -16.95 -1.01
CA SER A 96 1.14 -15.56 -0.73
C SER A 96 2.39 -14.72 -0.48
N PHE A 97 2.32 -13.46 -0.87
CA PHE A 97 3.31 -12.44 -0.59
C PHE A 97 2.60 -11.08 -0.45
N VAL A 98 3.25 -10.16 0.24
CA VAL A 98 2.69 -8.83 0.54
C VAL A 98 3.49 -7.76 -0.14
N LEU A 99 2.80 -6.86 -0.85
CA LEU A 99 3.36 -5.64 -1.41
C LEU A 99 3.15 -4.47 -0.44
N SER A 100 4.22 -3.79 -0.06
CA SER A 100 4.17 -2.65 0.85
C SER A 100 4.02 -1.32 0.09
N PHE A 101 2.91 -0.62 0.31
CA PHE A 101 2.64 0.70 -0.28
C PHE A 101 2.75 1.82 0.75
N PHE A 102 3.28 2.96 0.32
CA PHE A 102 3.34 4.19 1.07
C PHE A 102 2.80 5.34 0.22
N ILE A 103 1.76 6.04 0.70
CA ILE A 103 1.12 7.13 -0.04
C ILE A 103 0.94 8.39 0.82
N LYS A 104 0.96 9.56 0.19
CA LYS A 104 0.50 10.83 0.79
C LYS A 104 0.04 11.80 -0.28
N LYS A 105 -0.78 12.78 0.09
CA LYS A 105 -1.16 13.89 -0.80
C LYS A 105 -0.36 15.14 -0.46
N VAL A 106 0.18 15.81 -1.47
CA VAL A 106 0.93 17.07 -1.35
C VAL A 106 0.45 18.04 -2.43
N GLY A 107 -0.32 19.05 -2.03
CA GLY A 107 -0.98 19.96 -2.99
C GLY A 107 -1.84 19.18 -3.97
N GLU A 108 -1.68 19.43 -5.27
CA GLU A 108 -2.42 18.77 -6.37
C GLU A 108 -1.79 17.44 -6.83
N HIS A 109 -1.02 16.79 -5.97
CA HIS A 109 -0.29 15.57 -6.32
C HIS A 109 -0.40 14.53 -5.21
N PHE A 110 -0.40 13.26 -5.60
CA PHE A 110 -0.10 12.15 -4.74
C PHE A 110 1.38 11.78 -4.87
N ILE A 111 1.96 11.28 -3.78
CA ILE A 111 3.28 10.68 -3.77
C ILE A 111 3.10 9.23 -3.36
N VAL A 112 3.66 8.31 -4.15
CA VAL A 112 3.62 6.87 -3.91
C VAL A 112 5.04 6.32 -3.83
N LYS A 113 5.26 5.38 -2.91
CA LYS A 113 6.47 4.54 -2.84
C LYS A 113 6.09 3.07 -2.65
N LEU A 114 6.97 2.21 -3.13
CA LEU A 114 6.94 0.77 -2.85
C LEU A 114 8.02 0.46 -1.80
N GLY A 115 7.59 0.00 -0.63
CA GLY A 115 8.49 -0.23 0.50
C GLY A 115 8.98 1.07 1.15
N LYS A 116 9.48 0.97 2.38
CA LYS A 116 9.88 2.15 3.17
C LYS A 116 10.94 3.00 2.48
N ASN A 117 11.92 2.33 1.85
CA ASN A 117 13.05 2.97 1.17
C ASN A 117 12.83 3.12 -0.35
N GLY A 118 11.60 2.92 -0.82
CA GLY A 118 11.26 3.03 -2.23
C GLY A 118 11.43 4.44 -2.79
N ARG A 119 11.59 4.53 -4.12
CA ARG A 119 11.60 5.82 -4.81
C ARG A 119 10.24 6.49 -4.73
N GLU A 120 10.23 7.80 -4.47
CA GLU A 120 9.03 8.63 -4.54
C GLU A 120 8.61 8.87 -6.00
N ILE A 121 7.36 8.51 -6.30
CA ILE A 121 6.72 8.73 -7.59
C ILE A 121 5.60 9.73 -7.38
N ARG A 122 5.65 10.85 -8.12
CA ARG A 122 4.69 11.94 -8.03
C ARG A 122 3.62 11.76 -9.10
N ILE A 123 2.37 11.65 -8.67
CA ILE A 123 1.20 11.44 -9.52
C ILE A 123 0.32 12.69 -9.44
N PRO A 124 0.17 13.46 -10.52
CA PRO A 124 -0.78 14.56 -10.56
C PRO A 124 -2.22 14.08 -10.31
N GLU A 125 -3.02 14.87 -9.60
CA GLU A 125 -4.41 14.51 -9.27
C GLU A 125 -5.30 14.32 -10.51
N GLY A 126 -5.03 15.05 -11.60
CA GLY A 126 -5.71 14.84 -12.89
C GLY A 126 -5.24 13.59 -13.66
N ALA A 127 -4.16 12.93 -13.22
CA ALA A 127 -3.57 11.75 -13.87
C ALA A 127 -3.81 10.45 -13.09
N ARG A 128 -4.72 10.45 -12.11
CA ARG A 128 -5.07 9.24 -11.31
C ARG A 128 -5.46 8.02 -12.15
N GLY A 129 -5.95 8.21 -13.37
CA GLY A 129 -6.29 7.14 -14.31
C GLY A 129 -5.16 6.73 -15.28
N GLN A 130 -3.96 7.30 -15.17
CA GLN A 130 -2.83 7.04 -16.08
C GLN A 130 -1.64 6.44 -15.31
N LEU A 131 -1.91 5.33 -14.62
CA LEU A 131 -0.95 4.70 -13.71
C LEU A 131 -0.22 3.49 -14.32
N ASP A 132 -0.48 3.17 -15.59
CA ASP A 132 0.16 2.07 -16.31
C ASP A 132 1.70 2.05 -16.18
N PRO A 133 2.44 3.18 -16.30
CA PRO A 133 3.89 3.15 -16.11
C PRO A 133 4.31 2.77 -14.68
N PHE A 134 3.49 3.13 -13.68
CA PHE A 134 3.70 2.72 -12.30
C PHE A 134 3.41 1.22 -12.13
N TYR A 135 2.31 0.73 -12.70
CA TYR A 135 1.94 -0.69 -12.64
C TYR A 135 2.96 -1.58 -13.34
N GLU A 136 3.48 -1.17 -14.50
CA GLU A 136 4.57 -1.89 -15.18
C GLU A 136 5.84 -1.94 -14.30
N ALA A 137 6.16 -0.86 -13.59
CA ALA A 137 7.28 -0.86 -12.65
C ALA A 137 7.06 -1.80 -11.46
N VAL A 138 5.83 -1.94 -10.96
CA VAL A 138 5.46 -2.93 -9.93
C VAL A 138 5.62 -4.35 -10.49
N PHE A 139 5.05 -4.61 -11.67
CA PHE A 139 5.12 -5.90 -12.37
C PHE A 139 6.57 -6.38 -12.52
N LEU A 140 7.43 -5.52 -13.10
CA LEU A 140 8.83 -5.85 -13.34
C LEU A 140 9.57 -6.16 -12.04
N GLN A 141 9.25 -5.46 -10.94
CA GLN A 141 9.86 -5.73 -9.65
C GLN A 141 9.39 -7.05 -9.03
N ILE A 142 8.10 -7.39 -9.09
CA ILE A 142 7.57 -8.68 -8.64
C ILE A 142 8.25 -9.82 -9.42
N LYS A 143 8.31 -9.70 -10.75
CA LYS A 143 8.96 -10.69 -11.61
C LYS A 143 10.45 -10.84 -11.28
N ASN A 144 11.16 -9.72 -11.08
CA ASN A 144 12.58 -9.75 -10.73
C ASN A 144 12.82 -10.40 -9.36
N PHE A 145 11.98 -10.12 -8.38
CA PHE A 145 12.04 -10.77 -7.07
C PHE A 145 11.94 -12.29 -7.19
N PHE A 146 10.92 -12.80 -7.89
CA PHE A 146 10.78 -14.25 -8.09
C PHE A 146 11.92 -14.87 -8.90
N ALA A 147 12.50 -14.13 -9.85
CA ALA A 147 13.59 -14.61 -10.69
C ALA A 147 14.97 -14.63 -10.01
N LYS A 148 15.23 -13.72 -9.06
CA LYS A 148 16.58 -13.48 -8.53
C LYS A 148 16.68 -13.58 -7.02
N ASP A 149 15.67 -13.10 -6.30
CA ASP A 149 15.75 -12.86 -4.87
C ASP A 149 14.94 -13.87 -4.05
N TYR A 150 14.03 -14.63 -4.67
CA TYR A 150 13.13 -15.55 -3.96
C TYR A 150 13.85 -16.59 -3.09
N VAL A 151 14.86 -17.28 -3.63
CA VAL A 151 15.61 -18.27 -2.84
C VAL A 151 16.33 -17.60 -1.68
N LYS A 152 16.94 -16.44 -1.93
CA LYS A 152 17.57 -15.64 -0.88
C LYS A 152 16.54 -15.32 0.21
N ALA A 153 15.35 -14.87 -0.18
CA ALA A 153 14.28 -14.50 0.73
C ALA A 153 13.74 -15.65 1.59
N LEU A 154 13.82 -16.89 1.12
CA LEU A 154 13.48 -18.06 1.92
C LEU A 154 14.58 -18.46 2.92
N THR A 155 15.82 -18.09 2.64
CA THR A 155 16.99 -18.53 3.42
C THR A 155 17.54 -17.48 4.36
N ASP A 156 17.26 -16.20 4.11
CA ASP A 156 17.69 -15.09 4.96
C ASP A 156 16.70 -14.85 6.09
N SER A 157 17.19 -14.28 7.19
CA SER A 157 16.33 -13.87 8.32
C SER A 157 15.64 -12.51 8.08
N GLU A 158 15.92 -11.84 6.97
CA GLU A 158 15.25 -10.60 6.58
C GLU A 158 13.78 -10.89 6.23
N ARG A 159 12.86 -10.18 6.88
CA ARG A 159 11.41 -10.36 6.63
C ARG A 159 10.90 -9.59 5.41
N GLU A 160 11.63 -8.57 4.97
CA GLU A 160 11.23 -7.70 3.85
C GLU A 160 12.35 -7.61 2.83
N PHE A 161 12.04 -7.91 1.57
CA PHE A 161 12.93 -7.77 0.42
C PHE A 161 12.48 -6.60 -0.44
N GLY A 162 12.99 -5.41 -0.12
CA GLY A 162 12.60 -4.17 -0.78
C GLY A 162 11.20 -3.73 -0.35
N PHE A 163 10.18 -4.18 -1.09
CA PHE A 163 8.77 -3.91 -0.79
C PHE A 163 7.92 -5.19 -0.76
N ILE A 164 8.55 -6.36 -0.89
CA ILE A 164 7.90 -7.66 -0.91
C ILE A 164 8.24 -8.41 0.37
N THR A 165 7.21 -8.88 1.06
CA THR A 165 7.33 -9.74 2.25
C THR A 165 6.70 -11.09 1.93
N LEU A 166 7.43 -12.19 2.15
CA LEU A 166 6.89 -13.54 2.01
C LEU A 166 6.06 -13.92 3.26
N LEU A 167 4.98 -14.67 3.06
CA LEU A 167 4.12 -15.21 4.11
C LEU A 167 4.41 -16.68 4.43
#